data_AF-A0A5D4TC26-F1
#
_entry.id   AF-A0A5D4TC26-F1
#
_cell.length_a   1.000
_cell.length_b   1.000
_cell.length_c   1.000
_cell.angle_alpha   90.00
_cell.angle_beta   90.00
_cell.angle_gamma   90.00
#
_symmetry.space_group_name_H-M   'P 1'
#
loop_
_entity.id
_entity.type
_entity.pdbx_description
1 polymer ?
#
loop_
_entity_poly.entity_id
_entity_poly.type
_entity_poly.pdbx_seq_one_letter_code
_entity_poly.pdbx_strand_id
1 'polypeptide(L)'
;MACYYKNSPNQQTTQVSKCKTNVNINVKCNDENGDGNRETDSFRAVNTQNQLIEEIDTFYKVLFQEEQFDNGDIYNSNNSTFVPRRSGVYYVAGTVTFLAENGTVPYRVRVEIRVNGESVAADNDYWAEIDDQFLYVNAINVNTILQLEAGDLVEVFLTSTTPGVIERNTPDLSTRFEAARFR
;
A
#
# COMPACT_ATOMS: atom_id res chain seq x y z
N MET A 1 8.06 12.45 28.83
CA MET A 1 9.41 12.05 28.37
C MET A 1 9.37 12.01 26.85
N ALA A 2 10.16 12.83 26.19
CA ALA A 2 10.28 12.86 24.73
C ALA A 2 11.76 12.71 24.37
N CYS A 3 12.06 11.73 23.52
CA CYS A 3 13.42 11.45 23.06
C CYS A 3 13.80 12.45 21.96
N TYR A 4 14.96 13.10 22.11
CA TYR A 4 15.55 13.96 21.09
C TYR A 4 16.63 13.19 20.34
N TYR A 5 16.56 13.16 19.01
CA TYR A 5 17.68 12.71 18.18
C TYR A 5 18.71 13.85 18.06
N LYS A 6 19.94 13.61 18.53
CA LYS A 6 21.10 14.48 18.27
C LYS A 6 21.83 13.96 17.02
N ASN A 7 21.87 14.76 15.95
CA ASN A 7 22.81 14.54 14.86
C ASN A 7 24.16 15.22 15.20
N SER A 8 25.24 14.46 15.04
CA SER A 8 26.62 14.89 15.28
C SER A 8 27.14 15.73 14.10
N PRO A 9 28.04 16.71 14.33
CA PRO A 9 28.43 17.69 13.32
C PRO A 9 29.63 17.18 12.52
N ASN A 10 29.53 17.21 11.19
CA ASN A 10 30.56 17.69 10.25
C ASN A 10 30.39 17.03 8.89
N GLN A 11 29.83 17.79 7.95
CA GLN A 11 30.29 17.81 6.56
C GLN A 11 29.77 19.11 5.93
N GLN A 12 30.69 20.05 5.68
CA GLN A 12 30.42 21.29 4.97
C GLN A 12 30.06 20.96 3.52
N THR A 13 28.82 21.21 3.14
CA THR A 13 28.42 21.38 1.74
C THR A 13 27.89 22.79 1.58
N THR A 14 28.45 23.53 0.63
CA THR A 14 28.02 24.88 0.25
C THR A 14 26.62 24.81 -0.34
N GLN A 15 25.60 24.95 0.51
CA GLN A 15 24.23 25.11 0.05
C GLN A 15 24.03 26.54 -0.46
N VAL A 16 23.89 26.67 -1.77
CA VAL A 16 23.27 27.85 -2.39
C VAL A 16 21.86 27.96 -1.81
N SER A 17 21.67 28.91 -0.91
CA SER A 17 20.40 29.23 -0.27
C SER A 17 19.39 29.63 -1.34
N LYS A 18 18.54 28.69 -1.79
CA LYS A 18 17.26 29.04 -2.41
C LYS A 18 16.52 29.95 -1.43
N CYS A 19 16.02 31.08 -1.94
CA CYS A 19 15.31 32.07 -1.15
C CYS A 19 14.29 31.37 -0.24
N LYS A 20 14.51 31.44 1.08
CA LYS A 20 13.57 30.92 2.07
C LYS A 20 12.35 31.84 2.04
N THR A 21 11.39 31.55 1.17
CA THR A 21 10.02 31.96 1.45
C THR A 21 9.60 31.17 2.67
N ASN A 22 9.49 31.86 3.82
CA ASN A 22 8.81 31.33 4.98
C ASN A 22 7.36 31.09 4.57
N VAL A 23 7.04 29.86 4.18
CA VAL A 23 5.66 29.43 3.95
C VAL A 23 5.07 29.20 5.33
N ASN A 24 4.31 30.17 5.83
CA ASN A 24 3.48 29.97 7.00
C ASN A 24 2.31 29.08 6.59
N ILE A 25 2.42 27.78 6.84
CA ILE A 25 1.30 26.85 6.68
C ILE A 25 0.40 27.01 7.90
N ASN A 26 -0.67 27.78 7.74
CA ASN A 26 -1.75 27.81 8.71
C ASN A 26 -2.64 26.58 8.50
N VAL A 27 -2.35 25.50 9.22
CA VAL A 27 -3.26 24.35 9.30
C VAL A 27 -4.41 24.75 10.21
N LYS A 28 -5.60 24.97 9.64
CA LYS A 28 -6.82 25.08 10.43
C LYS A 28 -7.17 23.67 10.93
N CYS A 29 -6.88 23.40 12.19
CA CYS A 29 -7.15 22.08 12.77
C CYS A 29 -8.63 21.86 13.11
N ASN A 30 -9.47 22.90 13.16
CA ASN A 30 -10.88 22.79 13.54
C ASN A 30 -11.74 23.77 12.74
N ASP A 31 -12.88 23.30 12.23
CA ASP A 31 -13.96 24.17 11.77
C ASP A 31 -14.64 24.81 12.98
N GLU A 32 -14.89 26.12 12.92
CA GLU A 32 -15.47 26.95 13.99
C GLU A 32 -16.92 26.56 14.38
N ASN A 33 -17.44 25.46 13.81
CA ASN A 33 -18.80 24.95 14.00
C ASN A 33 -18.79 23.54 14.63
N GLY A 34 -18.12 23.34 15.77
CA GLY A 34 -18.45 22.26 16.72
C GLY A 34 -18.46 20.80 16.25
N ASP A 35 -18.11 20.48 15.01
CA ASP A 35 -17.99 19.12 14.45
C ASP A 35 -16.50 18.71 14.41
N GLY A 36 -15.79 19.04 15.49
CA GLY A 36 -14.34 18.92 15.64
C GLY A 36 -13.80 17.49 15.73
N ASN A 37 -14.51 16.51 15.16
CA ASN A 37 -14.14 15.10 15.19
C ASN A 37 -14.49 14.33 13.90
N ARG A 38 -14.56 14.98 12.73
CA ARG A 38 -14.58 14.23 11.48
C ARG A 38 -13.18 13.75 11.12
N GLU A 39 -12.72 12.71 11.80
CA GLU A 39 -11.57 11.92 11.35
C GLU A 39 -11.79 11.52 9.87
N THR A 40 -10.73 11.68 9.07
CA THR A 40 -10.70 11.17 7.70
C THR A 40 -10.75 9.65 7.77
N ASP A 41 -11.69 9.03 7.05
CA ASP A 41 -11.73 7.57 6.96
C ASP A 41 -10.41 7.11 6.34
N SER A 42 -9.67 6.26 7.05
CA SER A 42 -8.40 5.75 6.56
C SER A 42 -8.00 4.48 7.29
N PHE A 43 -7.42 3.53 6.57
CA PHE A 43 -6.88 2.32 7.18
C PHE A 43 -5.53 1.97 6.58
N ARG A 44 -4.80 1.11 7.29
CA ARG A 44 -3.64 0.40 6.79
C ARG A 44 -3.63 -0.99 7.39
N ALA A 45 -3.54 -2.00 6.53
CA ALA A 45 -3.42 -3.40 6.92
C ALA A 45 -2.21 -4.05 6.24
N VAL A 46 -1.66 -5.07 6.89
CA VAL A 46 -0.49 -5.82 6.43
C VAL A 46 -0.76 -7.31 6.39
N ASN A 47 -0.09 -8.00 5.48
CA ASN A 47 -0.08 -9.45 5.43
C ASN A 47 0.82 -10.01 6.56
N THR A 48 0.33 -11.00 7.31
CA THR A 48 1.09 -11.64 8.40
C THR A 48 1.55 -13.06 8.08
N GLN A 49 1.12 -13.63 6.96
CA GLN A 49 1.37 -15.01 6.58
C GLN A 49 1.59 -15.16 5.08
N ASN A 50 2.65 -15.89 4.73
CA ASN A 50 2.97 -16.21 3.35
C ASN A 50 1.78 -16.90 2.67
N GLN A 51 1.42 -16.45 1.46
CA GLN A 51 0.36 -17.06 0.66
C GLN A 51 0.97 -17.78 -0.54
N LEU A 52 0.74 -19.08 -0.66
CA LEU A 52 1.24 -19.89 -1.77
C LEU A 52 0.40 -19.62 -3.03
N ILE A 53 1.10 -19.51 -4.16
CA ILE A 53 0.55 -19.33 -5.51
C ILE A 53 1.00 -20.54 -6.32
N GLU A 54 0.12 -21.53 -6.46
CA GLU A 54 0.43 -22.81 -7.11
C GLU A 54 0.06 -22.80 -8.60
N GLU A 55 -1.07 -22.18 -8.94
CA GLU A 55 -1.58 -22.11 -10.31
C GLU A 55 -1.15 -20.80 -10.98
N ILE A 56 -0.59 -20.91 -12.18
CA ILE A 56 -0.23 -19.73 -13.00
C ILE A 56 -1.47 -19.09 -13.64
N ASP A 57 -1.34 -17.83 -14.04
CA ASP A 57 -2.36 -17.05 -14.75
C ASP A 57 -3.74 -17.03 -14.07
N THR A 58 -3.76 -17.31 -12.77
CA THR A 58 -4.95 -17.34 -11.93
C THR A 58 -4.93 -16.16 -10.97
N PHE A 59 -6.09 -15.56 -10.74
CA PHE A 59 -6.24 -14.44 -9.80
C PHE A 59 -6.37 -14.95 -8.37
N TYR A 60 -5.42 -14.59 -7.54
CA TYR A 60 -5.44 -14.83 -6.10
C TYR A 60 -5.78 -13.54 -5.38
N LYS A 61 -6.75 -13.59 -4.47
CA LYS A 61 -6.99 -12.47 -3.55
C LYS A 61 -5.83 -12.37 -2.57
N VAL A 62 -5.25 -11.17 -2.47
CA VAL A 62 -4.17 -10.91 -1.51
C VAL A 62 -4.80 -10.64 -0.14
N LEU A 63 -4.24 -11.27 0.90
CA LEU A 63 -4.74 -11.19 2.26
C LEU A 63 -3.87 -10.24 3.09
N PHE A 64 -4.50 -9.39 3.89
CA PHE A 64 -3.86 -8.48 4.85
C PHE A 64 -4.63 -8.58 6.17
N GLN A 65 -4.15 -9.45 7.05
CA GLN A 65 -4.88 -9.90 8.24
C GLN A 65 -4.72 -8.98 9.45
N GLU A 66 -3.68 -8.14 9.48
CA GLU A 66 -3.39 -7.28 10.63
C GLU A 66 -3.59 -5.81 10.27
N GLU A 67 -4.52 -5.17 10.95
CA GLU A 67 -4.70 -3.71 10.92
C GLU A 67 -3.61 -3.02 11.75
N GLN A 68 -2.87 -2.10 11.12
CA GLN A 68 -1.97 -1.19 11.84
C GLN A 68 -2.75 0.00 12.39
N PHE A 69 -3.79 0.44 11.68
CA PHE A 69 -4.84 1.34 12.13
C PHE A 69 -6.06 1.22 11.21
N ASP A 70 -7.25 1.54 11.71
CA ASP A 70 -8.48 1.68 10.93
C ASP A 70 -9.36 2.79 11.52
N ASN A 71 -9.21 4.00 11.00
CA ASN A 71 -10.01 5.15 11.35
C ASN A 71 -11.30 5.11 10.54
N GLY A 72 -12.43 4.98 11.24
CA GLY A 72 -13.74 4.88 10.62
C GLY A 72 -14.26 3.43 10.46
N ASP A 73 -13.47 2.43 10.86
CA ASP A 73 -13.87 1.01 10.86
C ASP A 73 -14.32 0.57 9.44
N ILE A 74 -13.50 0.93 8.46
CA ILE A 74 -13.78 0.78 7.02
C ILE A 74 -13.09 -0.44 6.42
N TYR A 75 -12.25 -1.15 7.15
CA TYR A 75 -11.55 -2.34 6.69
C TYR A 75 -12.03 -3.60 7.42
N ASN A 76 -12.19 -4.69 6.67
CA ASN A 76 -12.50 -6.00 7.24
C ASN A 76 -11.30 -6.92 7.09
N SER A 77 -10.55 -7.10 8.18
CA SER A 77 -9.36 -7.96 8.24
C SER A 77 -9.66 -9.46 8.03
N ASN A 78 -10.89 -9.93 8.32
CA ASN A 78 -11.24 -11.35 8.17
C ASN A 78 -11.22 -11.81 6.70
N ASN A 79 -11.54 -10.92 5.78
CA ASN A 79 -11.57 -11.22 4.36
C ASN A 79 -10.68 -10.30 3.53
N SER A 80 -10.02 -9.32 4.13
CA SER A 80 -9.15 -8.36 3.46
C SER A 80 -9.87 -7.48 2.43
N THR A 81 -10.97 -6.87 2.85
CA THR A 81 -11.81 -6.01 2.01
C THR A 81 -11.96 -4.63 2.65
N PHE A 82 -11.70 -3.58 1.88
CA PHE A 82 -12.04 -2.21 2.23
C PHE A 82 -13.47 -1.91 1.78
N VAL A 83 -14.29 -1.38 2.69
CA VAL A 83 -15.68 -0.99 2.46
C VAL A 83 -15.89 0.45 2.96
N PRO A 84 -15.91 1.47 2.06
CA PRO A 84 -16.18 2.83 2.48
C PRO A 84 -17.58 2.93 3.10
N ARG A 85 -17.68 3.61 4.24
CA ARG A 85 -18.97 3.90 4.90
C ARG A 85 -19.62 5.19 4.40
N ARG A 86 -18.90 5.97 3.59
CA ARG A 86 -19.32 7.26 3.06
C ARG A 86 -18.87 7.38 1.61
N SER A 87 -19.71 7.92 0.75
CA SER A 87 -19.30 8.21 -0.62
C SER A 87 -18.26 9.34 -0.64
N GLY A 88 -17.33 9.28 -1.59
CA GLY A 88 -16.31 10.30 -1.76
C GLY A 88 -15.13 9.86 -2.59
N VAL A 89 -14.12 10.73 -2.62
CA VAL A 89 -12.86 10.45 -3.32
C VAL A 89 -11.88 9.83 -2.31
N TYR A 90 -11.31 8.68 -2.68
CA TYR A 90 -10.36 7.92 -1.88
C TYR A 90 -9.05 7.73 -2.65
N TYR A 91 -7.93 7.91 -1.96
CA TYR A 91 -6.67 7.32 -2.37
C TYR A 91 -6.64 5.87 -1.90
N VAL A 92 -6.27 4.94 -2.79
CA VAL A 92 -6.18 3.51 -2.50
C VAL A 92 -4.85 3.00 -3.02
N ALA A 93 -4.12 2.21 -2.21
CA ALA A 93 -2.86 1.61 -2.62
C ALA A 93 -2.68 0.19 -2.07
N GLY A 94 -2.19 -0.71 -2.92
CA GLY A 94 -1.76 -2.05 -2.57
C GLY A 94 -0.29 -2.24 -2.94
N THR A 95 0.50 -2.76 -2.01
CA THR A 95 1.87 -3.25 -2.30
C THR A 95 1.92 -4.73 -2.01
N VAL A 96 2.54 -5.50 -2.90
CA VAL A 96 2.66 -6.96 -2.74
C VAL A 96 4.08 -7.36 -3.06
N THR A 97 4.73 -8.03 -2.11
CA THR A 97 6.02 -8.68 -2.36
C THR A 97 5.75 -10.11 -2.84
N PHE A 98 6.29 -10.46 -4.01
CA PHE A 98 6.20 -11.78 -4.59
C PHE A 98 7.59 -12.37 -4.84
N LEU A 99 7.74 -13.66 -4.52
CA LEU A 99 8.92 -14.46 -4.84
C LEU A 99 8.50 -15.66 -5.69
N ALA A 100 9.05 -15.74 -6.90
CA ALA A 100 8.88 -16.92 -7.75
C ALA A 100 9.58 -18.14 -7.12
N GLU A 101 8.99 -19.32 -7.26
CA GLU A 101 9.63 -20.58 -6.85
C GLU A 101 10.95 -20.80 -7.60
N ASN A 102 10.95 -20.46 -8.89
CA ASN A 102 12.15 -20.45 -9.71
C ASN A 102 12.41 -19.06 -10.30
N GLY A 103 13.24 -18.27 -9.61
CA GLY A 103 13.62 -16.92 -10.03
C GLY A 103 14.58 -16.84 -11.23
N THR A 104 15.10 -17.97 -11.73
CA THR A 104 15.99 -18.00 -12.91
C THR A 104 15.22 -17.95 -14.23
N VAL A 105 13.92 -18.27 -14.21
CA VAL A 105 13.05 -18.20 -15.38
C VAL A 105 12.37 -16.84 -15.40
N PRO A 106 12.43 -16.08 -16.50
CA PRO A 106 11.73 -14.81 -16.59
C PRO A 106 10.22 -14.96 -16.35
N TYR A 107 9.66 -14.07 -15.54
CA TYR A 107 8.25 -14.11 -15.17
C TYR A 107 7.64 -12.70 -15.08
N ARG A 108 6.31 -12.66 -15.14
CA ARG A 108 5.54 -11.43 -14.94
C ARG A 108 4.60 -11.64 -13.76
N VAL A 109 4.52 -10.62 -12.91
CA VAL A 109 3.50 -10.51 -11.86
C VAL A 109 2.67 -9.28 -12.13
N ARG A 110 1.36 -9.38 -11.89
CA ARG A 110 0.43 -8.25 -11.98
C ARG A 110 -0.37 -8.17 -10.69
N VAL A 111 -0.46 -6.98 -10.14
CA VAL A 111 -1.30 -6.67 -8.99
C VAL A 111 -2.37 -5.69 -9.42
N GLU A 112 -3.60 -5.88 -8.96
CA GLU A 112 -4.70 -5.00 -9.30
C GLU A 112 -5.59 -4.69 -8.11
N ILE A 113 -6.17 -3.49 -8.15
CA ILE A 113 -7.26 -3.08 -7.27
C ILE A 113 -8.57 -3.37 -8.02
N ARG A 114 -9.48 -4.07 -7.36
CA ARG A 114 -10.83 -4.32 -7.83
C ARG A 114 -11.84 -3.56 -7.01
N VAL A 115 -12.87 -3.05 -7.68
CA VAL A 115 -14.08 -2.49 -7.06
C VAL A 115 -15.26 -3.34 -7.51
N ASN A 116 -15.98 -3.95 -6.57
CA ASN A 116 -17.12 -4.83 -6.85
C ASN A 116 -16.78 -5.96 -7.85
N GLY A 117 -15.56 -6.48 -7.77
CA GLY A 117 -15.07 -7.55 -8.64
C GLY A 117 -14.47 -7.09 -9.98
N GLU A 118 -14.58 -5.81 -10.33
CA GLU A 118 -14.05 -5.25 -11.58
C GLU A 118 -12.68 -4.58 -11.36
N SER A 119 -11.72 -4.84 -12.25
CA SER A 119 -10.39 -4.22 -12.19
C SER A 119 -10.46 -2.73 -12.54
N VAL A 120 -10.01 -1.87 -11.62
CA VAL A 120 -10.03 -0.40 -11.82
C VAL A 120 -8.64 0.23 -11.91
N ALA A 121 -7.63 -0.45 -11.39
CA ALA A 121 -6.24 -0.06 -11.49
C ALA A 121 -5.36 -1.30 -11.40
N ALA A 122 -4.26 -1.32 -12.13
CA ALA A 122 -3.31 -2.42 -12.09
C ALA A 122 -1.91 -1.93 -12.40
N ASP A 123 -0.94 -2.62 -11.82
CA ASP A 123 0.46 -2.51 -12.18
C ASP A 123 1.03 -3.91 -12.46
N ASN A 124 2.07 -3.96 -13.29
CA ASN A 124 2.78 -5.21 -13.54
C ASN A 124 4.29 -5.02 -13.59
N ASP A 125 4.98 -5.93 -12.93
CA ASP A 125 6.42 -6.04 -13.02
C ASP A 125 6.81 -7.25 -13.84
N TYR A 126 7.82 -7.04 -14.67
CA TYR A 126 8.52 -8.10 -15.39
C TYR A 126 9.88 -8.31 -14.74
N TRP A 127 10.18 -9.56 -14.44
CA TRP A 127 11.48 -9.96 -13.94
C TRP A 127 12.15 -10.86 -14.98
N ALA A 128 13.36 -10.48 -15.39
CA ALA A 128 14.26 -11.34 -16.16
C ALA A 128 15.41 -11.77 -15.27
N GLU A 129 16.00 -12.91 -15.61
CA GLU A 129 17.16 -13.54 -14.97
C GLU A 129 18.20 -12.51 -14.47
N ILE A 130 18.50 -12.55 -13.17
CA ILE A 130 19.59 -11.80 -12.56
C ILE A 130 20.49 -12.81 -11.84
N ASP A 131 21.80 -12.66 -12.02
CA ASP A 131 22.88 -13.45 -11.39
C ASP A 131 22.58 -13.75 -9.91
N ASP A 132 22.70 -15.04 -9.54
CA ASP A 132 22.34 -15.71 -8.28
C ASP A 132 22.98 -15.10 -7.01
N GLN A 133 23.78 -14.06 -7.17
CA GLN A 133 24.59 -13.44 -6.12
C GLN A 133 23.83 -12.43 -5.24
N PHE A 134 22.59 -12.06 -5.58
CA PHE A 134 21.80 -11.14 -4.78
C PHE A 134 20.31 -11.53 -4.76
N LEU A 135 19.70 -11.53 -3.56
CA LEU A 135 18.26 -11.77 -3.43
C LEU A 135 17.50 -10.53 -3.91
N TYR A 136 17.01 -10.55 -5.14
CA TYR A 136 16.14 -9.53 -5.68
C TYR A 136 14.68 -9.90 -5.40
N VAL A 137 13.97 -9.03 -4.68
CA VAL A 137 12.56 -9.21 -4.35
C VAL A 137 11.70 -8.35 -5.25
N ASN A 138 10.63 -8.93 -5.80
CA ASN A 138 9.68 -8.21 -6.62
C ASN A 138 8.59 -7.61 -5.73
N ALA A 139 8.63 -6.29 -5.54
CA ALA A 139 7.66 -5.55 -4.74
C ALA A 139 6.83 -4.63 -5.64
N ILE A 140 5.65 -5.11 -6.02
CA ILE A 140 4.76 -4.43 -6.95
C ILE A 140 3.87 -3.45 -6.17
N ASN A 141 3.73 -2.21 -6.65
CA ASN A 141 2.87 -1.20 -6.06
C ASN A 141 1.81 -0.72 -7.06
N VAL A 142 0.54 -0.94 -6.72
CA VAL A 142 -0.59 -0.35 -7.45
C VAL A 142 -1.22 0.72 -6.57
N ASN A 143 -1.50 1.88 -7.13
CA ASN A 143 -2.23 2.95 -6.46
C ASN A 143 -3.14 3.69 -7.43
N THR A 144 -4.20 4.28 -6.91
CA THR A 144 -5.15 5.07 -7.70
C THR A 144 -5.95 6.02 -6.80
N ILE A 145 -6.65 6.96 -7.43
CA ILE A 145 -7.66 7.80 -6.79
C ILE A 145 -9.02 7.41 -7.38
N LEU A 146 -9.96 7.02 -6.52
CA LEU A 146 -11.27 6.52 -6.91
C LEU A 146 -12.38 7.36 -6.29
N GLN A 147 -13.41 7.67 -7.07
CA GLN A 147 -14.71 8.04 -6.53
C GLN A 147 -15.42 6.74 -6.16
N LEU A 148 -15.69 6.55 -4.86
CA LEU A 148 -16.37 5.36 -4.34
C LEU A 148 -17.70 5.76 -3.70
N GLU A 149 -18.67 4.84 -3.78
CA GLU A 149 -19.93 4.94 -3.08
C GLU A 149 -19.88 4.12 -1.77
N ALA A 150 -20.66 4.54 -0.78
CA ALA A 150 -20.76 3.78 0.46
C ALA A 150 -21.21 2.33 0.19
N GLY A 151 -20.46 1.35 0.69
CA GLY A 151 -20.72 -0.07 0.51
C GLY A 151 -19.99 -0.74 -0.66
N ASP A 152 -19.26 -0.01 -1.49
CA ASP A 152 -18.40 -0.61 -2.52
C ASP A 152 -17.38 -1.59 -1.89
N LEU A 153 -17.11 -2.70 -2.57
CA LEU A 153 -16.12 -3.67 -2.11
C LEU A 153 -14.80 -3.44 -2.84
N VAL A 154 -13.77 -3.03 -2.10
CA VAL A 154 -12.44 -2.78 -2.66
C VAL A 154 -11.45 -3.84 -2.17
N GLU A 155 -10.80 -4.51 -3.12
CA GLU A 155 -9.97 -5.68 -2.87
C GLU A 155 -8.70 -5.65 -3.74
N VAL A 156 -7.64 -6.34 -3.32
CA VAL A 156 -6.39 -6.47 -4.07
C VAL A 156 -6.21 -7.90 -4.56
N PHE A 157 -5.88 -8.06 -5.83
CA PHE A 157 -5.63 -9.35 -6.46
C PHE A 157 -4.26 -9.40 -7.13
N LEU A 158 -3.67 -10.59 -7.17
CA LEU A 158 -2.40 -10.87 -7.85
C LEU A 158 -2.60 -11.99 -8.89
N THR A 159 -1.91 -11.88 -10.03
CA THR A 159 -1.67 -12.97 -10.99
C THR A 159 -0.18 -13.08 -11.28
N SER A 160 0.31 -14.29 -11.52
CA SER A 160 1.69 -14.53 -11.90
C SER A 160 1.76 -15.56 -13.03
N THR A 161 2.73 -15.42 -13.92
CA THR A 161 3.04 -16.41 -14.97
C THR A 161 3.90 -17.57 -14.46
N THR A 162 4.25 -17.57 -13.17
CA THR A 162 5.02 -18.63 -12.50
C THR A 162 4.46 -18.89 -11.10
N PRO A 163 4.53 -20.13 -10.58
CA PRO A 163 4.27 -20.41 -9.18
C PRO A 163 5.24 -19.64 -8.27
N GLY A 164 4.81 -19.43 -7.03
CA GLY A 164 5.62 -18.70 -6.04
C GLY A 164 4.86 -18.40 -4.76
N VAL A 165 5.33 -17.37 -4.06
CA VAL A 165 4.85 -17.00 -2.73
C VAL A 165 4.63 -15.49 -2.67
N ILE A 166 3.44 -15.09 -2.21
CA ILE A 166 3.24 -13.74 -1.68
C ILE A 166 3.84 -13.73 -0.29
N GLU A 167 4.90 -12.95 -0.10
CA GLU A 167 5.61 -12.88 1.17
C GLU A 167 4.85 -12.07 2.20
N ARG A 168 4.93 -12.50 3.46
CA ARG A 168 4.40 -11.70 4.57
C ARG A 168 5.13 -10.38 4.71
N ASN A 169 4.46 -9.40 5.29
CA ASN A 169 5.08 -8.12 5.61
C ASN A 169 6.13 -8.29 6.72
N THR A 170 7.34 -7.79 6.48
CA THR A 170 8.45 -7.75 7.44
C THR A 170 9.13 -6.37 7.38
N PRO A 171 10.17 -6.08 8.17
CA PRO A 171 10.93 -4.84 7.98
C PRO A 171 11.60 -4.73 6.59
N ASP A 172 11.92 -5.86 5.96
CA ASP A 172 12.63 -5.91 4.67
C ASP A 172 11.70 -6.10 3.46
N LEU A 173 10.50 -6.67 3.69
CA LEU A 173 9.50 -6.98 2.66
C LEU A 173 8.20 -6.25 2.95
N SER A 174 7.51 -5.79 1.91
CA SER A 174 6.25 -5.09 2.11
C SER A 174 5.09 -5.70 1.34
N THR A 175 4.10 -6.16 2.09
CA THR A 175 2.82 -6.64 1.58
C THR A 175 1.72 -6.00 2.42
N ARG A 176 1.12 -4.95 1.88
CA ARG A 176 0.23 -4.03 2.60
C ARG A 176 -0.87 -3.47 1.73
N PHE A 177 -1.95 -3.06 2.36
CA PHE A 177 -3.11 -2.43 1.73
C PHE A 177 -3.57 -1.25 2.57
N GLU A 178 -3.79 -0.11 1.92
CA GLU A 178 -4.09 1.15 2.59
C GLU A 178 -5.03 2.02 1.76
N ALA A 179 -5.87 2.79 2.44
CA ALA A 179 -6.66 3.83 1.81
C ALA A 179 -6.89 5.02 2.74
N ALA A 180 -7.16 6.17 2.15
CA ALA A 180 -7.59 7.36 2.87
C ALA A 180 -8.57 8.18 2.02
N ARG A 181 -9.62 8.70 2.66
CA ARG A 181 -10.57 9.62 2.04
C ARG A 181 -9.99 11.03 2.01
N PHE A 182 -10.12 11.71 0.88
CA PHE A 182 -9.85 13.15 0.81
C PHE A 182 -10.94 13.96 1.51
N ARG A 183 -10.54 15.10 2.10
CA ARG A 183 -11.48 16.07 2.71
C ARG A 183 -11.98 17.06 1.67
#